data_AF-A0A5Q5BJZ3-F1
#
_entry.id   AF-A0A5Q5BJZ3-F1
#
_cell.length_a   1.000
_cell.length_b   1.000
_cell.length_c   1.000
_cell.angle_alpha   90.00
_cell.angle_beta   90.00
_cell.angle_gamma   90.00
#
_symmetry.space_group_name_H-M   'P 1'
#
loop_
_entity.id
_entity.type
_entity.pdbx_description
1 polymer ?
#
loop_
_entity_poly.entity_id
_entity_poly.type
_entity_poly.pdbx_seq_one_letter_code
_entity_poly.pdbx_strand_id
1 'polypeptide(L)'
;MARPRKPEDPQRWPVPCDRCGRHYQLVANWPNESVCGYCYQAAKRITGICACGHQGVLPGIIDNRPACRRCSGVAINVDCVSCGVEAELYSGGRCQRCVLGATAQRLLTSPDTGAIAPPLQVIVDALTTMERPNSGLTWIRQAHVQAVLRDLARHHTLTHEILDGMPAGRTSDYVRSLLVEHGALPSRDERLARFQTWAATALERITRADHRKIISRFLRWNLEKRLQSMSPVTDSAFLRAKQSLTVTIEFCNWLVAEHNTGMDQLTQSHIDLWQSTGPTTREHIARFIRWAIKSRLIPADLEVTPHRRGTAPRMPITEQNAVIEKVAHQQTLHPRDRLAAILVIVFAQQMEDVAALTWDRVTITAEAATITLADTPIELPPPLDEPLRALAASNYNKQTAAHPKSPWIFRGYRPGMHLAPTHLRNHLRPVLASLEARLGTLNELTQTTPIAILAETLGYSPQTLEAHAKASASTYSRYIATRLD
;
A
#
# COMPACT_ATOMS: atom_id res chain seq x y z
N MET A 1 -13.40 12.14 -4.06
CA MET A 1 -14.13 13.36 -3.64
C MET A 1 -15.16 13.69 -4.69
N ALA A 2 -16.39 14.05 -4.29
CA ALA A 2 -17.34 14.62 -5.25
C ALA A 2 -16.71 15.91 -5.82
N ARG A 3 -16.78 16.10 -7.13
CA ARG A 3 -16.30 17.34 -7.75
C ARG A 3 -17.02 18.51 -7.07
N PRO A 4 -16.31 19.56 -6.60
CA PRO A 4 -16.96 20.70 -5.98
C PRO A 4 -18.07 21.23 -6.88
N ARG A 5 -19.23 21.57 -6.30
CA ARG A 5 -20.27 22.26 -7.05
C ARG A 5 -19.67 23.56 -7.56
N LYS A 6 -20.00 23.93 -8.80
CA LYS A 6 -19.67 25.28 -9.28
C LYS A 6 -20.34 26.32 -8.35
N PRO A 7 -19.77 27.54 -8.23
CA PRO A 7 -20.49 28.66 -7.62
C PRO A 7 -21.88 28.81 -8.26
N GLU A 8 -22.87 29.20 -7.46
CA GLU A 8 -24.19 29.51 -7.99
C GLU A 8 -24.16 30.82 -8.80
N ASP A 9 -25.12 30.99 -9.69
CA ASP A 9 -25.20 32.14 -10.59
C ASP A 9 -26.65 32.65 -10.66
N PRO A 10 -27.05 33.54 -9.73
CA PRO A 10 -28.39 34.10 -9.68
C PRO A 10 -28.75 34.97 -10.88
N GLN A 11 -27.75 35.58 -11.53
CA GLN A 11 -28.00 36.39 -12.74
C GLN A 11 -28.37 35.50 -13.93
N ARG A 12 -27.66 34.38 -14.09
CA ARG A 12 -27.93 33.42 -15.16
C ARG A 12 -29.14 32.53 -14.87
N TRP A 13 -29.37 32.17 -13.62
CA TRP A 13 -30.45 31.28 -13.18
C TRP A 13 -31.28 31.96 -12.08
N PRO A 14 -32.21 32.86 -12.44
CA PRO A 14 -32.91 33.73 -11.46
C PRO A 14 -33.89 32.99 -10.56
N VAL A 15 -34.35 31.80 -10.95
CA VAL A 15 -35.25 30.97 -10.14
C VAL A 15 -34.41 29.98 -9.32
N PRO A 16 -34.48 30.02 -7.98
CA PRO A 16 -33.76 29.07 -7.14
C PRO A 16 -34.36 27.67 -7.24
N CYS A 17 -33.54 26.65 -6.99
CA CYS A 17 -34.04 25.28 -6.90
C CYS A 17 -34.76 25.05 -5.57
N ASP A 18 -35.98 24.52 -5.63
CA ASP A 18 -36.82 24.29 -4.44
C ASP A 18 -36.20 23.34 -3.41
N ARG A 19 -35.30 22.44 -3.84
CA ARG A 19 -34.62 21.50 -2.93
C ARG A 19 -33.40 22.05 -2.21
N CYS A 20 -32.64 22.94 -2.85
CA CYS A 20 -31.36 23.40 -2.28
C CYS A 20 -31.28 24.91 -2.06
N GLY A 21 -32.28 25.66 -2.50
CA GLY A 21 -32.34 27.13 -2.42
C GLY A 21 -31.31 27.86 -3.30
N ARG A 22 -30.50 27.14 -4.08
CA ARG A 22 -29.40 27.72 -4.87
C ARG A 22 -29.77 27.95 -6.34
N HIS A 23 -29.06 28.88 -6.95
CA HIS A 23 -29.29 29.36 -8.32
C HIS A 23 -28.43 28.58 -9.33
N TYR A 24 -28.99 27.47 -9.82
CA TYR A 24 -28.40 26.60 -10.83
C TYR A 24 -29.44 26.30 -11.91
N GLN A 25 -28.98 25.87 -13.08
CA GLN A 25 -29.88 25.43 -14.15
C GLN A 25 -30.88 24.38 -13.65
N LEU A 26 -32.17 24.72 -13.76
CA LEU A 26 -33.30 23.83 -13.53
C LEU A 26 -33.39 22.83 -14.69
N VAL A 27 -33.55 21.54 -14.37
CA VAL A 27 -33.54 20.45 -15.36
C VAL A 27 -34.77 19.55 -15.27
N ALA A 28 -35.58 19.70 -14.24
CA ALA A 28 -36.79 18.92 -14.04
C ALA A 28 -37.84 19.74 -13.26
N ASN A 29 -39.10 19.55 -13.62
CA ASN A 29 -40.25 19.99 -12.85
C ASN A 29 -40.96 18.73 -12.33
N TRP A 30 -40.93 18.53 -11.02
CA TRP A 30 -41.63 17.46 -10.32
C TRP A 30 -42.83 18.05 -9.57
N PRO A 31 -43.74 17.23 -9.02
CA PRO A 31 -44.91 17.75 -8.32
C PRO A 31 -44.54 18.78 -7.25
N ASN A 32 -44.95 20.02 -7.47
CA ASN A 32 -44.70 21.19 -6.60
C ASN A 32 -43.22 21.57 -6.41
N GLU A 33 -42.30 21.11 -7.28
CA GLU A 33 -40.87 21.45 -7.16
C GLU A 33 -40.15 21.59 -8.51
N SER A 34 -39.38 22.66 -8.64
CA SER A 34 -38.42 22.95 -9.70
C SER A 34 -37.01 22.57 -9.24
N VAL A 35 -36.38 21.63 -9.96
CA VAL A 35 -35.19 20.94 -9.48
C VAL A 35 -33.98 21.21 -10.38
N CYS A 36 -32.88 21.68 -9.78
CA CYS A 36 -31.63 21.88 -10.50
C CYS A 36 -30.88 20.58 -10.80
N GLY A 37 -29.93 20.65 -11.73
CA GLY A 37 -29.11 19.51 -12.13
C GLY A 37 -28.43 18.77 -10.97
N TYR A 38 -27.95 19.47 -9.95
CA TYR A 38 -27.31 18.82 -8.80
C TYR A 38 -28.31 18.04 -7.94
N CYS A 39 -29.48 18.62 -7.66
CA CYS A 39 -30.53 17.99 -6.87
C CYS A 39 -31.18 16.83 -7.63
N TYR A 40 -31.33 16.98 -8.95
CA TYR A 40 -31.79 15.91 -9.84
C TYR A 40 -30.86 14.69 -9.81
N GLN A 41 -29.54 14.90 -9.84
CA GLN A 41 -28.57 13.79 -9.71
C GLN A 41 -28.51 13.24 -8.28
N ALA A 42 -28.66 14.07 -7.26
CA ALA A 42 -28.72 13.62 -5.87
C ALA A 42 -29.92 12.69 -5.64
N ALA A 43 -31.10 13.04 -6.17
CA ALA A 43 -32.32 12.24 -6.06
C ALA A 43 -32.15 10.80 -6.59
N LYS A 44 -31.37 10.61 -7.66
CA LYS A 44 -31.06 9.28 -8.22
C LYS A 44 -30.20 8.39 -7.33
N ARG A 45 -29.54 8.97 -6.33
CA ARG A 45 -28.57 8.28 -5.45
C ARG A 45 -29.14 8.01 -4.06
N ILE A 46 -30.26 8.64 -3.71
CA ILE A 46 -30.94 8.39 -2.44
C ILE A 46 -31.59 7.02 -2.56
N THR A 47 -31.19 6.11 -1.69
CA THR A 47 -31.76 4.77 -1.60
C THR A 47 -32.18 4.51 -0.16
N GLY A 48 -33.19 3.65 0.01
CA GLY A 48 -33.71 3.31 1.32
C GLY A 48 -35.03 2.57 1.22
N ILE A 49 -35.78 2.59 2.32
CA ILE A 49 -37.11 1.99 2.41
C ILE A 49 -38.12 3.14 2.54
N CYS A 50 -39.05 3.22 1.60
CA CYS A 50 -40.17 4.17 1.65
C CYS A 50 -41.22 3.71 2.67
N ALA A 51 -42.04 4.63 3.18
CA ALA A 51 -43.15 4.30 4.08
C ALA A 51 -44.14 3.27 3.50
N CYS A 52 -44.26 3.18 2.16
CA CYS A 52 -45.08 2.17 1.48
C CYS A 52 -44.41 0.78 1.38
N GLY A 53 -43.23 0.59 1.97
CA GLY A 53 -42.45 -0.64 1.92
C GLY A 53 -41.53 -0.78 0.70
N HIS A 54 -41.55 0.15 -0.27
CA HIS A 54 -40.65 0.12 -1.42
C HIS A 54 -39.19 0.26 -1.00
N GLN A 55 -38.36 -0.72 -1.34
CA GLN A 55 -36.91 -0.68 -1.15
C GLN A 55 -36.22 -0.40 -2.49
N GLY A 56 -35.58 0.76 -2.62
CA GLY A 56 -34.98 1.17 -3.89
C GLY A 56 -34.57 2.64 -3.90
N VAL A 57 -34.65 3.27 -5.08
CA VAL A 57 -34.35 4.69 -5.24
C VAL A 57 -35.54 5.51 -4.74
N LEU A 58 -35.25 6.50 -3.87
CA LEU A 58 -36.25 7.37 -3.25
C LEU A 58 -36.05 8.81 -3.73
N PRO A 59 -36.45 9.14 -4.97
CA PRO A 59 -36.12 10.42 -5.57
C PRO A 59 -36.99 11.57 -5.06
N GLY A 60 -38.18 11.28 -4.52
CA GLY A 60 -39.11 12.29 -4.01
C GLY A 60 -38.92 12.63 -2.55
N ILE A 61 -39.63 13.65 -2.09
CA ILE A 61 -39.66 14.08 -0.69
C ILE A 61 -41.13 14.25 -0.30
N ILE A 62 -41.55 13.62 0.81
CA ILE A 62 -42.88 13.77 1.42
C ILE A 62 -42.63 14.00 2.92
N ASP A 63 -43.20 15.05 3.49
CA ASP A 63 -43.01 15.43 4.91
C ASP A 63 -41.52 15.48 5.31
N ASN A 64 -40.68 16.07 4.45
CA ASN A 64 -39.22 16.12 4.60
C ASN A 64 -38.51 14.76 4.68
N ARG A 65 -39.15 13.67 4.26
CA ARG A 65 -38.56 12.31 4.20
C ARG A 65 -38.46 11.81 2.75
N PRO A 66 -37.40 11.05 2.40
CA PRO A 66 -37.29 10.43 1.08
C PRO A 66 -38.47 9.50 0.76
N ALA A 67 -39.01 9.61 -0.46
CA ALA A 67 -40.14 8.83 -0.93
C ALA A 67 -39.90 8.24 -2.33
N CYS A 68 -40.52 7.09 -2.61
CA CYS A 68 -40.41 6.43 -3.91
C CYS A 68 -41.21 7.18 -4.98
N ARG A 69 -40.91 6.90 -6.27
CA ARG A 69 -41.58 7.52 -7.44
C ARG A 69 -43.10 7.44 -7.37
N ARG A 70 -43.62 6.29 -6.92
CA ARG A 70 -45.06 6.04 -6.81
C ARG A 70 -45.73 6.94 -5.77
N CYS A 71 -45.13 7.07 -4.59
CA CYS A 71 -45.70 7.88 -3.52
C CYS A 71 -45.55 9.38 -3.79
N SER A 72 -44.42 9.81 -4.36
CA SER A 72 -44.14 11.23 -4.57
C SER A 72 -44.64 11.79 -5.91
N GLY A 73 -45.09 10.93 -6.82
CA GLY A 73 -45.43 11.32 -8.20
C GLY A 73 -44.23 11.79 -9.04
N VAL A 74 -42.99 11.57 -8.55
CA VAL A 74 -41.77 12.01 -9.25
C VAL A 74 -41.54 11.14 -10.48
N ALA A 75 -41.65 11.75 -11.65
CA ALA A 75 -41.30 11.13 -12.92
C ALA A 75 -39.78 11.21 -13.16
N ILE A 76 -39.08 10.11 -12.88
CA ILE A 76 -37.67 9.96 -13.18
C ILE A 76 -37.38 8.52 -13.64
N ASN A 77 -36.60 8.38 -14.71
CA ASN A 77 -36.14 7.08 -15.15
C ASN A 77 -34.90 6.67 -14.34
N VAL A 78 -35.04 5.60 -13.58
CA VAL A 78 -33.99 4.95 -12.79
C VAL A 78 -33.93 3.44 -13.05
N ASP A 79 -34.78 2.92 -13.94
CA ASP A 79 -34.87 1.49 -14.21
C ASP A 79 -33.84 1.11 -15.27
N CYS A 80 -32.89 0.26 -14.90
CA CYS A 80 -31.87 -0.20 -15.83
C CYS A 80 -32.51 -1.09 -16.90
N VAL A 81 -32.40 -0.69 -18.18
CA VAL A 81 -32.95 -1.48 -19.30
C VAL A 81 -32.31 -2.87 -19.46
N SER A 82 -31.14 -3.11 -18.85
CA SER A 82 -30.44 -4.41 -18.93
C SER A 82 -30.72 -5.32 -17.74
N CYS A 83 -30.84 -4.79 -16.53
CA CYS A 83 -30.97 -5.62 -15.32
C CYS A 83 -32.22 -5.33 -14.49
N GLY A 84 -33.08 -4.40 -14.89
CA GLY A 84 -34.32 -4.02 -14.20
C GLY A 84 -34.16 -3.27 -12.88
N VAL A 85 -32.97 -3.31 -12.25
CA VAL A 85 -32.70 -2.65 -10.96
C VAL A 85 -32.82 -1.13 -11.05
N GLU A 86 -33.48 -0.54 -10.04
CA GLU A 86 -33.49 0.91 -9.81
C GLU A 86 -32.09 1.41 -9.41
N ALA A 87 -31.48 2.27 -10.23
CA ALA A 87 -30.16 2.82 -9.99
C ALA A 87 -29.93 4.16 -10.71
N GLU A 88 -28.83 4.84 -10.36
CA GLU A 88 -28.32 5.95 -11.18
C GLU A 88 -27.92 5.41 -12.58
N LEU A 89 -28.76 5.73 -13.57
CA LEU A 89 -28.50 5.39 -14.97
C LEU A 89 -27.31 6.20 -15.51
N TYR A 90 -26.46 5.52 -16.26
CA TYR A 90 -25.18 6.03 -16.70
C TYR A 90 -25.15 6.32 -18.20
N SER A 91 -25.48 5.33 -19.04
CA SER A 91 -25.41 5.48 -20.49
C SER A 91 -26.39 4.54 -21.19
N GLY A 92 -27.16 5.08 -22.14
CA GLY A 92 -28.13 4.32 -22.94
C GLY A 92 -29.17 3.60 -22.08
N GLY A 93 -29.67 4.24 -21.02
CA GLY A 93 -30.65 3.64 -20.10
C GLY A 93 -30.10 2.55 -19.18
N ARG A 94 -28.78 2.31 -19.16
CA ARG A 94 -28.15 1.27 -18.35
C ARG A 94 -27.47 1.84 -17.12
N CYS A 95 -27.54 1.12 -16.00
CA CYS A 95 -26.81 1.46 -14.78
C CYS A 95 -25.30 1.29 -14.95
N GLN A 96 -24.51 1.93 -14.07
CA GLN A 96 -23.04 1.87 -14.10
C GLN A 96 -22.50 0.43 -14.10
N ARG A 97 -23.13 -0.46 -13.33
CA ARG A 97 -22.76 -1.89 -13.22
C ARG A 97 -22.92 -2.64 -14.54
N CYS A 98 -24.06 -2.48 -15.22
CA CYS A 98 -24.30 -3.12 -16.51
C CYS A 98 -23.36 -2.60 -17.60
N VAL A 99 -23.11 -1.28 -17.62
CA VAL A 99 -22.15 -0.69 -18.57
C VAL A 99 -20.73 -1.20 -18.30
N LEU A 100 -20.34 -1.34 -17.03
CA LEU A 100 -19.05 -1.90 -16.66
C LEU A 100 -18.92 -3.36 -17.07
N GLY A 101 -19.91 -4.19 -16.75
CA GLY A 101 -19.91 -5.61 -17.13
C GLY A 101 -19.77 -5.81 -18.63
N ALA A 102 -20.60 -5.10 -19.42
CA ALA A 102 -20.49 -5.13 -20.88
C ALA A 102 -19.13 -4.63 -21.39
N THR A 103 -18.54 -3.63 -20.73
CA THR A 103 -17.19 -3.13 -21.09
C THR A 103 -16.11 -4.17 -20.77
N ALA A 104 -16.18 -4.82 -19.61
CA ALA A 104 -15.24 -5.87 -19.21
C ALA A 104 -15.34 -7.08 -20.14
N GLN A 105 -16.55 -7.57 -20.41
CA GLN A 105 -16.79 -8.66 -21.36
C GLN A 105 -16.19 -8.35 -22.72
N ARG A 106 -16.50 -7.17 -23.30
CA ARG A 106 -15.96 -6.76 -24.60
C ARG A 106 -14.42 -6.69 -24.63
N LEU A 107 -13.78 -6.28 -23.53
CA LEU A 107 -12.32 -6.15 -23.48
C LEU A 107 -11.62 -7.49 -23.24
N LEU A 108 -12.26 -8.42 -22.54
CA LEU A 108 -11.72 -9.72 -22.14
C LEU A 108 -12.17 -10.88 -23.04
N THR A 109 -13.02 -10.60 -24.02
CA THR A 109 -13.38 -11.57 -25.08
C THR A 109 -12.21 -11.68 -26.05
N SER A 110 -11.75 -12.92 -26.26
CA SER A 110 -10.70 -13.23 -27.21
C SER A 110 -11.12 -12.83 -28.63
N PRO A 111 -10.28 -12.10 -29.38
CA PRO A 111 -10.57 -11.76 -30.76
C PRO A 111 -10.60 -12.99 -31.67
N ASP A 112 -9.90 -14.07 -31.30
CA ASP A 112 -9.74 -15.27 -32.14
C ASP A 112 -10.89 -16.27 -31.93
N THR A 113 -11.36 -16.42 -30.68
CA THR A 113 -12.39 -17.41 -30.33
C THR A 113 -13.77 -16.80 -30.11
N GLY A 114 -13.87 -15.48 -29.93
CA GLY A 114 -15.12 -14.82 -29.55
C GLY A 114 -15.62 -15.17 -28.15
N ALA A 115 -14.82 -15.88 -27.34
CA ALA A 115 -15.14 -16.30 -25.99
C ALA A 115 -14.18 -15.68 -24.95
N ILE A 116 -14.63 -15.61 -23.69
CA ILE A 116 -13.79 -15.17 -22.57
C ILE A 116 -13.13 -16.42 -21.97
N ALA A 117 -11.82 -16.38 -21.78
CA ALA A 117 -11.10 -17.48 -21.13
C ALA A 117 -11.60 -17.64 -19.67
N PRO A 118 -11.78 -18.87 -19.15
CA PRO A 118 -12.33 -19.09 -17.80
C PRO A 118 -11.60 -18.32 -16.68
N PRO A 119 -10.25 -18.21 -16.66
CA PRO A 119 -9.56 -17.38 -15.66
C PRO A 119 -9.91 -15.89 -15.71
N LEU A 120 -10.28 -15.36 -16.89
CA LEU A 120 -10.66 -13.96 -17.07
C LEU A 120 -12.14 -13.71 -16.74
N GLN A 121 -12.99 -14.74 -16.81
CA GLN A 121 -14.41 -14.62 -16.46
C GLN A 121 -14.59 -14.19 -14.99
N VAL A 122 -13.76 -14.70 -14.09
CA VAL A 122 -13.78 -14.33 -12.66
C VAL A 122 -13.57 -12.82 -12.47
N ILE A 123 -12.77 -12.17 -13.33
CA ILE A 123 -12.55 -10.72 -13.27
C ILE A 123 -13.80 -9.95 -13.73
N VAL A 124 -14.50 -10.45 -14.75
CA VAL A 124 -15.79 -9.87 -15.18
C VAL A 124 -16.81 -9.95 -14.04
N ASP A 125 -16.90 -11.09 -13.38
CA ASP A 125 -17.84 -11.33 -12.28
C ASP A 125 -17.49 -10.45 -11.07
N ALA A 126 -16.20 -10.31 -10.74
CA ALA A 126 -15.74 -9.42 -9.68
C ALA A 126 -16.05 -7.94 -9.96
N LEU A 127 -15.87 -7.48 -11.20
CA LEU A 127 -16.17 -6.10 -11.60
C LEU A 127 -17.68 -5.82 -11.60
N THR A 128 -18.51 -6.81 -11.90
CA THR A 128 -19.97 -6.65 -11.90
C THR A 128 -20.57 -6.71 -10.50
N THR A 129 -19.95 -7.42 -9.56
CA THR A 129 -20.46 -7.57 -8.19
C THR A 129 -19.99 -6.49 -7.21
N MET A 130 -18.99 -5.68 -7.55
CA MET A 130 -18.49 -4.66 -6.62
C MET A 130 -19.55 -3.58 -6.27
N GLU A 131 -19.44 -3.06 -5.05
CA GLU A 131 -20.35 -2.04 -4.52
C GLU A 131 -20.27 -0.71 -5.28
N ARG A 132 -19.07 -0.32 -5.74
CA ARG A 132 -18.81 0.98 -6.36
C ARG A 132 -18.43 0.87 -7.85
N PRO A 133 -19.40 0.62 -8.76
CA PRO A 133 -19.14 0.42 -10.18
C PRO A 133 -18.52 1.64 -10.88
N ASN A 134 -18.79 2.87 -10.41
CA ASN A 134 -18.17 4.07 -10.97
C ASN A 134 -16.63 4.05 -10.90
N SER A 135 -16.05 3.48 -9.82
CA SER A 135 -14.59 3.35 -9.69
C SER A 135 -14.04 2.41 -10.75
N GLY A 136 -14.69 1.27 -10.99
CA GLY A 136 -14.30 0.35 -12.06
C GLY A 136 -14.49 0.95 -13.45
N LEU A 137 -15.57 1.70 -13.69
CA LEU A 137 -15.75 2.42 -14.95
C LEU A 137 -14.64 3.44 -15.20
N THR A 138 -14.26 4.20 -14.17
CA THR A 138 -13.17 5.19 -14.26
C THR A 138 -11.84 4.53 -14.60
N TRP A 139 -11.56 3.37 -13.99
CA TRP A 139 -10.35 2.59 -14.21
C TRP A 139 -10.33 1.89 -15.57
N ILE A 140 -11.37 1.11 -15.93
CA ILE A 140 -11.40 0.28 -17.13
C ILE A 140 -11.40 1.10 -18.43
N ARG A 141 -11.80 2.38 -18.35
CA ARG A 141 -11.82 3.29 -19.51
C ARG A 141 -10.46 3.86 -19.86
N GLN A 142 -9.47 3.77 -18.97
CA GLN A 142 -8.14 4.28 -19.26
C GLN A 142 -7.51 3.50 -20.43
N ALA A 143 -6.93 4.21 -21.39
CA ALA A 143 -6.39 3.59 -22.61
C ALA A 143 -5.34 2.50 -22.29
N HIS A 144 -4.45 2.78 -21.33
CA HIS A 144 -3.44 1.83 -20.88
C HIS A 144 -4.03 0.58 -20.20
N VAL A 145 -5.17 0.71 -19.49
CA VAL A 145 -5.86 -0.44 -18.90
C VAL A 145 -6.50 -1.29 -20.00
N GLN A 146 -7.18 -0.66 -20.96
CA GLN A 146 -7.78 -1.40 -22.07
C GLN A 146 -6.75 -2.14 -22.92
N ALA A 147 -5.55 -1.56 -23.11
CA ALA A 147 -4.47 -2.23 -23.82
C ALA A 147 -4.07 -3.54 -23.13
N VAL A 148 -3.80 -3.49 -21.82
CA VAL A 148 -3.44 -4.67 -21.02
C VAL A 148 -4.55 -5.72 -21.01
N LEU A 149 -5.82 -5.32 -20.84
CA LEU A 149 -6.94 -6.27 -20.81
C LEU A 149 -7.17 -6.95 -22.18
N ARG A 150 -7.05 -6.21 -23.28
CA ARG A 150 -7.16 -6.80 -24.63
C ARG A 150 -6.01 -7.74 -24.95
N ASP A 151 -4.80 -7.42 -24.48
CA ASP A 151 -3.64 -8.29 -24.67
C ASP A 151 -3.83 -9.60 -23.89
N LEU A 152 -4.27 -9.52 -22.63
CA LEU A 152 -4.65 -10.70 -21.84
C LEU A 152 -5.72 -11.56 -22.53
N ALA A 153 -6.70 -10.95 -23.19
CA ALA A 153 -7.78 -11.65 -23.88
C ALA A 153 -7.30 -12.57 -25.01
N ARG A 154 -6.08 -12.36 -25.54
CA ARG A 154 -5.47 -13.21 -26.57
C ARG A 154 -4.96 -14.54 -26.03
N HIS A 155 -4.84 -14.69 -24.72
CA HIS A 155 -4.27 -15.87 -24.10
C HIS A 155 -5.35 -16.76 -23.47
N HIS A 156 -5.39 -18.03 -23.85
CA HIS A 156 -6.31 -19.01 -23.27
C HIS A 156 -5.93 -19.40 -21.82
N THR A 157 -4.64 -19.36 -21.50
CA THR A 157 -4.05 -19.65 -20.18
C THR A 157 -3.28 -18.45 -19.71
N LEU A 158 -3.40 -18.13 -18.43
CA LEU A 158 -2.68 -17.02 -17.82
C LEU A 158 -1.47 -17.55 -17.05
N THR A 159 -0.32 -16.93 -17.31
CA THR A 159 0.91 -17.16 -16.56
C THR A 159 1.53 -15.81 -16.20
N HIS A 160 2.43 -15.79 -15.23
CA HIS A 160 3.09 -14.54 -14.87
C HIS A 160 3.99 -14.01 -15.99
N GLU A 161 4.58 -14.90 -16.77
CA GLU A 161 5.48 -14.60 -17.89
C GLU A 161 4.76 -13.80 -18.98
N ILE A 162 3.47 -14.05 -19.22
CA ILE A 162 2.64 -13.25 -20.13
C ILE A 162 2.61 -11.79 -19.66
N LEU A 163 2.34 -11.56 -18.37
CA LEU A 163 2.32 -10.19 -17.82
C LEU A 163 3.73 -9.58 -17.68
N ASP A 164 4.78 -10.40 -17.58
CA ASP A 164 6.17 -9.93 -17.56
C ASP A 164 6.62 -9.44 -18.95
N GLY A 165 6.04 -9.99 -20.02
CA GLY A 165 6.24 -9.53 -21.41
C GLY A 165 5.48 -8.24 -21.76
N MET A 166 4.50 -7.83 -20.94
CA MET A 166 3.76 -6.58 -21.12
C MET A 166 4.58 -5.35 -20.71
N PRO A 167 4.24 -4.13 -21.19
CA PRO A 167 4.91 -2.91 -20.74
C PRO A 167 4.95 -2.80 -19.21
N ALA A 168 6.16 -2.66 -18.66
CA ALA A 168 6.36 -2.55 -17.23
C ALA A 168 5.70 -1.28 -16.69
N GLY A 169 4.94 -1.39 -15.61
CA GLY A 169 4.30 -0.24 -15.00
C GLY A 169 3.19 -0.58 -14.01
N ARG A 170 2.62 0.47 -13.42
CA ARG A 170 1.58 0.35 -12.38
C ARG A 170 0.34 -0.40 -12.87
N THR A 171 0.03 -0.32 -14.16
CA THR A 171 -1.13 -0.98 -14.78
C THR A 171 -0.97 -2.49 -14.76
N SER A 172 0.12 -3.00 -15.33
CA SER A 172 0.41 -4.43 -15.40
C SER A 172 0.58 -5.01 -13.98
N ASP A 173 1.22 -4.27 -13.07
CA ASP A 173 1.30 -4.64 -11.64
C ASP A 173 -0.07 -4.75 -10.98
N TYR A 174 -0.96 -3.78 -11.24
CA TYR A 174 -2.32 -3.77 -10.67
C TYR A 174 -3.14 -4.92 -11.23
N VAL A 175 -3.10 -5.14 -12.55
CA VAL A 175 -3.84 -6.23 -13.20
C VAL A 175 -3.32 -7.58 -12.75
N ARG A 176 -1.99 -7.78 -12.64
CA ARG A 176 -1.39 -9.00 -12.06
C ARG A 176 -1.91 -9.24 -10.66
N SER A 177 -1.87 -8.23 -9.80
CA SER A 177 -2.37 -8.34 -8.42
C SER A 177 -3.86 -8.66 -8.38
N LEU A 178 -4.66 -8.10 -9.30
CA LEU A 178 -6.09 -8.39 -9.43
C LEU A 178 -6.32 -9.87 -9.81
N LEU A 179 -5.57 -10.38 -10.78
CA LEU A 179 -5.65 -11.78 -11.19
C LEU A 179 -5.28 -12.72 -10.03
N VAL A 180 -4.26 -12.38 -9.25
CA VAL A 180 -3.87 -13.16 -8.06
C VAL A 180 -4.95 -13.12 -6.98
N GLU A 181 -5.49 -11.94 -6.65
CA GLU A 181 -6.54 -11.77 -5.64
C GLU A 181 -7.81 -12.59 -5.96
N HIS A 182 -8.11 -12.76 -7.25
CA HIS A 182 -9.25 -13.54 -7.73
C HIS A 182 -8.92 -14.99 -8.10
N GLY A 183 -7.69 -15.45 -7.82
CA GLY A 183 -7.27 -16.83 -8.09
C GLY A 183 -7.10 -17.20 -9.57
N ALA A 184 -7.15 -16.22 -10.47
CA ALA A 184 -6.90 -16.39 -11.90
C ALA A 184 -5.39 -16.59 -12.21
N LEU A 185 -4.52 -16.27 -11.26
CA LEU A 185 -3.08 -16.45 -11.33
C LEU A 185 -2.55 -16.89 -9.95
N PRO A 186 -1.58 -17.83 -9.86
CA PRO A 186 -1.03 -18.23 -8.56
C PRO A 186 -0.25 -17.08 -7.91
N SER A 187 -0.18 -17.08 -6.57
CA SER A 187 0.65 -16.11 -5.85
C SER A 187 2.13 -16.25 -6.20
N ARG A 188 2.83 -15.13 -6.38
CA ARG A 188 4.27 -15.05 -6.68
C ARG A 188 4.88 -13.88 -5.92
N ASP A 189 6.10 -14.07 -5.42
CA ASP A 189 6.85 -12.97 -4.84
C ASP A 189 7.38 -12.03 -5.94
N GLU A 190 6.67 -10.93 -6.17
CA GLU A 190 7.02 -9.95 -7.20
C GLU A 190 8.33 -9.19 -6.92
N ARG A 191 8.84 -9.16 -5.68
CA ARG A 191 10.15 -8.55 -5.41
C ARG A 191 11.27 -9.50 -5.79
N LEU A 192 11.13 -10.79 -5.50
CA LEU A 192 12.07 -11.82 -5.93
C LEU A 192 12.12 -11.91 -7.46
N ALA A 193 10.97 -12.00 -8.13
CA ALA A 193 10.90 -12.05 -9.60
C ALA A 193 11.61 -10.83 -10.23
N ARG A 194 11.27 -9.62 -9.78
CA ARG A 194 11.93 -8.38 -10.26
C ARG A 194 13.42 -8.34 -9.95
N PHE A 195 13.86 -8.89 -8.82
CA PHE A 195 15.28 -8.98 -8.50
C PHE A 195 16.00 -9.91 -9.47
N GLN A 196 15.45 -11.08 -9.77
CA GLN A 196 16.04 -12.06 -10.68
C GLN A 196 16.16 -11.49 -12.10
N THR A 197 15.10 -10.89 -12.64
CA THR A 197 15.12 -10.24 -13.96
C THR A 197 16.17 -9.12 -14.00
N TRP A 198 16.17 -8.24 -13.00
CA TRP A 198 17.14 -7.14 -12.92
C TRP A 198 18.58 -7.65 -12.77
N ALA A 199 18.80 -8.70 -11.97
CA ALA A 199 20.12 -9.25 -11.71
C ALA A 199 20.73 -9.89 -12.97
N ALA A 200 19.91 -10.55 -13.79
CA ALA A 200 20.35 -11.12 -15.06
C ALA A 200 20.97 -10.04 -15.97
N THR A 201 20.27 -8.91 -16.17
CA THR A 201 20.81 -7.76 -16.92
C THR A 201 22.00 -7.12 -16.21
N ALA A 202 21.97 -7.02 -14.88
CA ALA A 202 23.06 -6.40 -14.12
C ALA A 202 24.40 -7.14 -14.32
N LEU A 203 24.39 -8.47 -14.46
CA LEU A 203 25.58 -9.30 -14.68
C LEU A 203 26.26 -9.04 -16.04
N GLU A 204 25.54 -8.51 -17.03
CA GLU A 204 26.10 -8.19 -18.34
C GLU A 204 27.15 -7.08 -18.26
N ARG A 205 27.08 -6.22 -17.24
CA ARG A 205 28.04 -5.14 -16.97
C ARG A 205 29.42 -5.61 -16.52
N ILE A 206 29.58 -6.89 -16.20
CA ILE A 206 30.86 -7.44 -15.74
C ILE A 206 31.75 -7.67 -16.95
N THR A 207 32.93 -7.04 -16.95
CA THR A 207 33.87 -7.04 -18.08
C THR A 207 34.66 -8.35 -18.21
N ARG A 208 35.06 -8.95 -17.09
CA ARG A 208 35.91 -10.17 -17.05
C ARG A 208 35.09 -11.44 -16.83
N ALA A 209 35.34 -12.48 -17.63
CA ALA A 209 34.53 -13.70 -17.65
C ALA A 209 34.63 -14.52 -16.34
N ASP A 210 35.79 -14.52 -15.68
CA ASP A 210 36.00 -15.21 -14.42
C ASP A 210 35.37 -14.46 -13.22
N HIS A 211 35.41 -13.12 -13.21
CA HIS A 211 34.59 -12.30 -12.30
C HIS A 211 33.11 -12.63 -12.46
N ARG A 212 32.62 -12.76 -13.70
CA ARG A 212 31.22 -13.16 -13.96
C ARG A 212 30.88 -14.51 -13.35
N LYS A 213 31.79 -15.50 -13.40
CA LYS A 213 31.59 -16.81 -12.75
C LYS A 213 31.46 -16.68 -11.23
N ILE A 214 32.35 -15.91 -10.58
CA ILE A 214 32.34 -15.71 -9.13
C ILE A 214 31.08 -14.96 -8.68
N ILE A 215 30.74 -13.86 -9.35
CA ILE A 215 29.57 -13.04 -9.00
C ILE A 215 28.27 -13.81 -9.26
N SER A 216 28.20 -14.64 -10.30
CA SER A 216 27.03 -15.51 -10.52
C SER A 216 26.82 -16.51 -9.38
N ARG A 217 27.92 -17.03 -8.79
CA ARG A 217 27.84 -17.88 -7.58
C ARG A 217 27.37 -17.06 -6.37
N PHE A 218 27.89 -15.83 -6.19
CA PHE A 218 27.44 -14.94 -5.12
C PHE A 218 25.95 -14.61 -5.22
N LEU A 219 25.48 -14.27 -6.41
CA LEU A 219 24.08 -13.99 -6.70
C LEU A 219 23.20 -15.16 -6.27
N ARG A 220 23.45 -16.36 -6.79
CA ARG A 220 22.64 -17.56 -6.53
C ARG A 220 22.70 -18.00 -5.07
N TRP A 221 23.91 -18.20 -4.55
CA TRP A 221 24.11 -18.88 -3.27
C TRP A 221 24.05 -17.96 -2.04
N ASN A 222 24.07 -16.64 -2.23
CA ASN A 222 23.97 -15.67 -1.13
C ASN A 222 22.77 -14.73 -1.25
N LEU A 223 22.59 -14.08 -2.39
CA LEU A 223 21.55 -13.05 -2.54
C LEU A 223 20.18 -13.70 -2.76
N GLU A 224 20.04 -14.51 -3.82
CA GLU A 224 18.79 -15.20 -4.16
C GLU A 224 18.38 -16.18 -3.08
N LYS A 225 19.29 -17.04 -2.61
CA LYS A 225 19.03 -17.95 -1.49
C LYS A 225 18.47 -17.23 -0.25
N ARG A 226 18.99 -16.04 0.08
CA ARG A 226 18.48 -15.24 1.20
C ARG A 226 17.09 -14.68 0.91
N LEU A 227 16.84 -14.18 -0.30
CA LEU A 227 15.52 -13.66 -0.66
C LEU A 227 14.48 -14.79 -0.67
N GLN A 228 14.83 -15.96 -1.20
CA GLN A 228 13.97 -17.17 -1.22
C GLN A 228 13.67 -17.71 0.18
N SER A 229 14.56 -17.48 1.17
CA SER A 229 14.29 -17.84 2.57
C SER A 229 13.25 -16.93 3.25
N MET A 230 12.73 -15.92 2.54
CA MET A 230 11.73 -14.98 3.02
C MET A 230 10.45 -15.14 2.20
N SER A 231 9.31 -15.15 2.87
CA SER A 231 8.00 -15.10 2.20
C SER A 231 7.05 -14.27 3.07
N PRO A 232 6.65 -13.05 2.64
CA PRO A 232 7.12 -12.34 1.45
C PRO A 232 8.51 -11.69 1.62
N VAL A 233 9.19 -11.41 0.51
CA VAL A 233 10.41 -10.61 0.45
C VAL A 233 10.08 -9.17 0.83
N THR A 234 10.80 -8.65 1.82
CA THR A 234 10.65 -7.26 2.26
C THR A 234 11.32 -6.28 1.28
N ASP A 235 10.83 -5.04 1.26
CA ASP A 235 11.40 -3.97 0.44
C ASP A 235 12.87 -3.70 0.77
N SER A 236 13.18 -3.69 2.06
CA SER A 236 14.54 -3.50 2.56
C SER A 236 15.48 -4.64 2.16
N ALA A 237 15.01 -5.90 2.17
CA ALA A 237 15.80 -7.04 1.72
C ALA A 237 16.09 -6.95 0.22
N PHE A 238 15.07 -6.63 -0.58
CA PHE A 238 15.18 -6.40 -2.02
C PHE A 238 16.18 -5.30 -2.36
N LEU A 239 16.02 -4.09 -1.80
CA LEU A 239 16.92 -2.97 -2.06
C LEU A 239 18.35 -3.26 -1.61
N ARG A 240 18.53 -3.91 -0.45
CA ARG A 240 19.86 -4.31 0.03
C ARG A 240 20.52 -5.32 -0.89
N ALA A 241 19.78 -6.31 -1.41
CA ALA A 241 20.33 -7.27 -2.37
C ALA A 241 20.77 -6.58 -3.66
N LYS A 242 19.95 -5.64 -4.18
CA LYS A 242 20.33 -4.81 -5.33
C LYS A 242 21.59 -4.00 -5.08
N GLN A 243 21.65 -3.27 -3.96
CA GLN A 243 22.81 -2.46 -3.62
C GLN A 243 24.07 -3.32 -3.47
N SER A 244 23.99 -4.46 -2.77
CA SER A 244 25.13 -5.38 -2.64
C SER A 244 25.62 -5.89 -3.99
N LEU A 245 24.72 -6.29 -4.91
CA LEU A 245 25.13 -6.76 -6.24
C LEU A 245 25.76 -5.64 -7.07
N THR A 246 25.16 -4.45 -7.08
CA THR A 246 25.69 -3.29 -7.80
C THR A 246 27.10 -2.93 -7.36
N VAL A 247 27.31 -2.75 -6.05
CA VAL A 247 28.63 -2.40 -5.49
C VAL A 247 29.66 -3.50 -5.75
N THR A 248 29.24 -4.77 -5.74
CA THR A 248 30.12 -5.89 -6.10
C THR A 248 30.57 -5.80 -7.55
N ILE A 249 29.65 -5.54 -8.49
CA ILE A 249 29.98 -5.38 -9.91
C ILE A 249 30.93 -4.19 -10.12
N GLU A 250 30.66 -3.06 -9.47
CA GLU A 250 31.50 -1.86 -9.55
C GLU A 250 32.91 -2.13 -9.03
N PHE A 251 33.04 -2.76 -7.86
CA PHE A 251 34.34 -3.15 -7.30
C PHE A 251 35.12 -4.07 -8.25
N CYS A 252 34.46 -5.06 -8.85
CA CYS A 252 35.11 -6.00 -9.76
C CYS A 252 35.56 -5.33 -11.06
N ASN A 253 34.79 -4.38 -11.58
CA ASN A 253 35.19 -3.61 -12.77
C ASN A 253 36.31 -2.63 -12.44
N TRP A 254 36.28 -2.01 -11.25
CA TRP A 254 37.34 -1.12 -10.75
C TRP A 254 38.67 -1.85 -10.59
N LEU A 255 38.69 -3.08 -10.02
CA LEU A 255 39.91 -3.90 -9.93
C LEU A 255 40.55 -4.16 -11.29
N VAL A 256 39.73 -4.38 -12.33
CA VAL A 256 40.22 -4.61 -13.69
C VAL A 256 40.73 -3.30 -14.30
N ALA A 257 39.96 -2.22 -14.18
CA ALA A 257 40.28 -0.94 -14.80
C ALA A 257 41.53 -0.28 -14.21
N GLU A 258 41.64 -0.25 -12.88
CA GLU A 258 42.70 0.51 -12.19
C GLU A 258 43.94 -0.33 -11.85
N HIS A 259 43.77 -1.64 -11.67
CA HIS A 259 44.84 -2.52 -11.20
C HIS A 259 45.11 -3.70 -12.14
N ASN A 260 44.33 -3.88 -13.22
CA ASN A 260 44.39 -5.04 -14.10
C ASN A 260 44.47 -6.38 -13.35
N THR A 261 43.76 -6.46 -12.21
CA THR A 261 43.94 -7.51 -11.21
C THR A 261 42.66 -8.33 -11.06
N GLY A 262 42.85 -9.62 -10.79
CA GLY A 262 41.77 -10.57 -10.51
C GLY A 262 41.47 -10.82 -9.04
N MET A 263 40.43 -11.59 -8.76
CA MET A 263 40.05 -11.95 -7.38
C MET A 263 41.09 -12.83 -6.68
N ASP A 264 41.81 -13.64 -7.43
CA ASP A 264 42.90 -14.51 -7.00
C ASP A 264 44.14 -13.73 -6.53
N GLN A 265 44.30 -12.49 -7.00
CA GLN A 265 45.39 -11.58 -6.67
C GLN A 265 44.91 -10.40 -5.80
N LEU A 266 43.73 -10.51 -5.19
CA LEU A 266 43.18 -9.48 -4.32
C LEU A 266 44.02 -9.35 -3.04
N THR A 267 44.38 -8.11 -2.68
CA THR A 267 45.17 -7.78 -1.49
C THR A 267 44.40 -6.86 -0.56
N GLN A 268 44.86 -6.71 0.69
CA GLN A 268 44.26 -5.79 1.67
C GLN A 268 44.27 -4.35 1.15
N SER A 269 45.37 -3.91 0.54
CA SER A 269 45.52 -2.55 0.00
C SER A 269 44.47 -2.22 -1.07
N HIS A 270 44.03 -3.18 -1.88
CA HIS A 270 42.95 -2.97 -2.84
C HIS A 270 41.60 -2.72 -2.14
N ILE A 271 41.30 -3.45 -1.05
CA ILE A 271 40.07 -3.26 -0.28
C ILE A 271 40.08 -1.89 0.43
N ASP A 272 41.20 -1.56 1.06
CA ASP A 272 41.36 -0.30 1.79
C ASP A 272 41.26 0.90 0.84
N LEU A 273 41.91 0.83 -0.34
CA LEU A 273 41.84 1.87 -1.36
C LEU A 273 40.43 2.05 -1.90
N TRP A 274 39.71 0.94 -2.16
CA TRP A 274 38.31 1.00 -2.56
C TRP A 274 37.44 1.70 -1.52
N GLN A 275 37.59 1.37 -0.24
CA GLN A 275 36.77 1.95 0.84
C GLN A 275 37.12 3.41 1.13
N SER A 276 38.40 3.79 1.07
CA SER A 276 38.87 5.15 1.41
C SER A 276 38.60 6.20 0.33
N THR A 277 38.53 5.81 -0.94
CA THR A 277 38.44 6.76 -2.07
C THR A 277 37.01 7.01 -2.56
N GLY A 278 35.99 6.43 -1.94
CA GLY A 278 34.62 6.57 -2.42
C GLY A 278 33.58 6.77 -1.32
N PRO A 279 32.31 6.90 -1.73
CA PRO A 279 31.21 7.11 -0.79
C PRO A 279 31.02 5.89 0.12
N THR A 280 30.38 6.10 1.27
CA THR A 280 30.08 5.03 2.26
C THR A 280 29.29 3.86 1.67
N THR A 281 28.57 4.06 0.56
CA THR A 281 27.90 2.96 -0.15
C THR A 281 28.87 1.88 -0.63
N ARG A 282 30.16 2.18 -0.85
CA ARG A 282 31.21 1.21 -1.15
C ARG A 282 31.40 0.18 -0.03
N GLU A 283 31.08 0.52 1.21
CA GLU A 283 31.14 -0.41 2.36
C GLU A 283 30.12 -1.56 2.25
N HIS A 284 29.14 -1.49 1.34
CA HIS A 284 28.27 -2.62 1.02
C HIS A 284 29.02 -3.81 0.40
N ILE A 285 30.26 -3.60 -0.08
CA ILE A 285 31.14 -4.67 -0.56
C ILE A 285 31.44 -5.71 0.53
N ALA A 286 31.33 -5.34 1.81
CA ALA A 286 31.57 -6.22 2.94
C ALA A 286 30.76 -7.52 2.89
N ARG A 287 29.55 -7.48 2.31
CA ARG A 287 28.74 -8.70 2.15
C ARG A 287 29.35 -9.70 1.17
N PHE A 288 29.90 -9.21 0.07
CA PHE A 288 30.56 -10.03 -0.94
C PHE A 288 31.89 -10.58 -0.43
N ILE A 289 32.76 -9.73 0.13
CA ILE A 289 34.08 -10.14 0.65
C ILE A 289 33.93 -11.23 1.72
N ARG A 290 33.04 -11.05 2.71
CA ARG A 290 32.79 -12.08 3.73
C ARG A 290 32.27 -13.38 3.15
N TRP A 291 31.42 -13.32 2.12
CA TRP A 291 30.94 -14.52 1.44
C TRP A 291 32.07 -15.20 0.64
N ALA A 292 32.92 -14.43 -0.03
CA ALA A 292 34.03 -14.94 -0.82
C ALA A 292 35.09 -15.60 0.08
N ILE A 293 35.42 -15.01 1.23
CA ILE A 293 36.27 -15.62 2.28
C ILE A 293 35.66 -16.93 2.76
N LYS A 294 34.38 -16.90 3.18
CA LYS A 294 33.67 -18.11 3.65
C LYS A 294 33.62 -19.22 2.59
N SER A 295 33.59 -18.84 1.32
CA SER A 295 33.57 -19.75 0.17
C SER A 295 34.98 -20.15 -0.31
N ARG A 296 36.04 -19.69 0.37
CA ARG A 296 37.46 -19.92 0.04
C ARG A 296 37.82 -19.48 -1.38
N LEU A 297 37.24 -18.38 -1.85
CA LEU A 297 37.50 -17.81 -3.17
C LEU A 297 38.55 -16.70 -3.14
N ILE A 298 38.81 -16.14 -1.95
CA ILE A 298 39.83 -15.12 -1.68
C ILE A 298 40.51 -15.45 -0.33
N PRO A 299 41.71 -14.90 -0.04
CA PRO A 299 42.43 -15.13 1.21
C PRO A 299 41.61 -14.80 2.47
N ALA A 300 41.82 -15.59 3.53
CA ALA A 300 41.00 -15.52 4.75
C ALA A 300 41.41 -14.41 5.73
N ASP A 301 42.59 -13.84 5.53
CA ASP A 301 43.19 -12.73 6.28
C ASP A 301 42.75 -11.35 5.78
N LEU A 302 42.00 -11.28 4.66
CA LEU A 302 41.44 -10.02 4.16
C LEU A 302 40.35 -9.48 5.08
N GLU A 303 40.48 -8.22 5.46
CA GLU A 303 39.54 -7.49 6.29
C GLU A 303 38.72 -6.49 5.48
N VAL A 304 37.49 -6.26 5.92
CA VAL A 304 36.59 -5.30 5.28
C VAL A 304 35.75 -4.56 6.32
N THR A 305 35.80 -3.23 6.27
CA THR A 305 35.00 -2.39 7.16
C THR A 305 33.52 -2.54 6.82
N PRO A 306 32.65 -2.93 7.78
CA PRO A 306 31.22 -3.00 7.54
C PRO A 306 30.61 -1.61 7.32
N HIS A 307 29.58 -1.56 6.48
CA HIS A 307 28.71 -0.38 6.41
C HIS A 307 28.09 -0.05 7.78
N ARG A 308 28.36 1.15 8.29
CA ARG A 308 27.88 1.61 9.62
C ARG A 308 26.34 1.66 9.67
N ARG A 309 25.74 1.28 10.80
CA ARG A 309 24.27 1.29 11.02
C ARG A 309 23.93 2.02 12.30
N GLY A 310 22.66 2.41 12.45
CA GLY A 310 22.10 2.89 13.72
C GLY A 310 22.42 4.35 14.07
N THR A 311 22.74 5.19 13.07
CA THR A 311 23.02 6.61 13.25
C THR A 311 21.77 7.50 13.22
N ALA A 312 20.58 6.90 13.06
CA ALA A 312 19.34 7.66 13.01
C ALA A 312 19.08 8.35 14.36
N PRO A 313 18.62 9.61 14.36
CA PRO A 313 18.29 10.31 15.58
C PRO A 313 17.08 9.67 16.28
N ARG A 314 16.95 9.96 17.58
CA ARG A 314 15.81 9.58 18.41
C ARG A 314 14.97 10.82 18.64
N MET A 315 13.66 10.71 18.45
CA MET A 315 12.74 11.82 18.71
C MET A 315 12.76 12.17 20.21
N PRO A 316 12.99 13.43 20.61
CA PRO A 316 12.97 13.85 22.01
C PRO A 316 11.59 13.66 22.65
N ILE A 317 11.55 13.38 23.96
CA ILE A 317 10.28 13.13 24.68
C ILE A 317 9.28 14.28 24.60
N THR A 318 9.75 15.54 24.56
CA THR A 318 8.89 16.72 24.39
C THR A 318 8.17 16.73 23.04
N GLU A 319 8.89 16.36 21.97
CA GLU A 319 8.31 16.22 20.62
C GLU A 319 7.40 15.00 20.53
N GLN A 320 7.76 13.89 21.18
CA GLN A 320 6.89 12.71 21.27
C GLN A 320 5.54 13.06 21.92
N ASN A 321 5.55 13.77 23.05
CA ASN A 321 4.33 14.18 23.75
C ASN A 321 3.45 15.10 22.89
N ALA A 322 4.04 16.04 22.14
CA ALA A 322 3.29 16.91 21.22
C ALA A 322 2.64 16.10 20.07
N VAL A 323 3.34 15.10 19.54
CA VAL A 323 2.77 14.19 18.53
C VAL A 323 1.64 13.35 19.14
N ILE A 324 1.81 12.81 20.34
CA ILE A 324 0.79 12.04 21.06
C ILE A 324 -0.47 12.88 21.27
N GLU A 325 -0.34 14.09 21.79
CA GLU A 325 -1.47 15.02 22.00
C GLU A 325 -2.21 15.28 20.67
N LYS A 326 -1.46 15.54 19.60
CA LYS A 326 -2.01 15.75 18.25
C LYS A 326 -2.79 14.53 17.76
N VAL A 327 -2.22 13.32 17.83
CA VAL A 327 -2.91 12.12 17.33
C VAL A 327 -4.02 11.64 18.27
N ALA A 328 -3.97 12.00 19.56
CA ALA A 328 -5.02 11.68 20.52
C ALA A 328 -6.25 12.59 20.34
N HIS A 329 -6.06 13.89 20.11
CA HIS A 329 -7.17 14.87 20.20
C HIS A 329 -7.49 15.62 18.90
N GLN A 330 -6.56 15.74 17.95
CA GLN A 330 -6.82 16.51 16.72
C GLN A 330 -7.45 15.62 15.63
N GLN A 331 -8.76 15.77 15.42
CA GLN A 331 -9.54 14.99 14.44
C GLN A 331 -9.36 15.46 12.97
N THR A 332 -8.26 16.13 12.64
CA THR A 332 -7.97 16.57 11.27
C THR A 332 -7.39 15.45 10.40
N LEU A 333 -6.83 14.41 11.02
CA LEU A 333 -6.26 13.25 10.34
C LEU A 333 -7.35 12.24 9.99
N HIS A 334 -7.22 11.62 8.82
CA HIS A 334 -8.05 10.47 8.46
C HIS A 334 -7.84 9.34 9.49
N PRO A 335 -8.89 8.59 9.91
CA PRO A 335 -8.78 7.56 10.94
C PRO A 335 -7.64 6.55 10.70
N ARG A 336 -7.44 6.15 9.44
CA ARG A 336 -6.28 5.33 9.01
C ARG A 336 -4.95 5.93 9.47
N ASP A 337 -4.69 7.17 9.13
CA ASP A 337 -3.38 7.79 9.36
C ASP A 337 -3.19 8.10 10.84
N ARG A 338 -4.27 8.47 11.55
CA ARG A 338 -4.29 8.63 13.00
C ARG A 338 -3.94 7.30 13.72
N LEU A 339 -4.57 6.19 13.35
CA LEU A 339 -4.24 4.87 13.91
C LEU A 339 -2.79 4.48 13.65
N ALA A 340 -2.30 4.61 12.41
CA ALA A 340 -0.92 4.29 12.08
C ALA A 340 0.08 5.14 12.87
N ALA A 341 -0.20 6.42 13.06
CA ALA A 341 0.65 7.31 13.85
C ALA A 341 0.67 6.89 15.34
N ILE A 342 -0.48 6.55 15.92
CA ILE A 342 -0.60 6.03 17.30
C ILE A 342 0.24 4.76 17.47
N LEU A 343 0.12 3.80 16.56
CA LEU A 343 0.88 2.54 16.62
C LEU A 343 2.39 2.76 16.60
N VAL A 344 2.86 3.78 15.88
CA VAL A 344 4.29 4.13 15.84
C VAL A 344 4.73 4.88 17.09
N ILE A 345 4.01 5.94 17.50
CA ILE A 345 4.48 6.85 18.57
C ILE A 345 4.24 6.32 19.98
N VAL A 346 3.21 5.49 20.17
CA VAL A 346 2.87 4.91 21.49
C VAL A 346 3.47 3.52 21.65
N PHE A 347 3.35 2.68 20.62
CA PHE A 347 3.72 1.25 20.70
C PHE A 347 5.00 0.91 19.95
N ALA A 348 5.74 1.93 19.51
CA ALA A 348 6.99 1.79 18.78
C ALA A 348 6.91 0.80 17.61
N GLN A 349 5.78 0.70 16.91
CA GLN A 349 5.64 -0.30 15.85
C GLN A 349 6.40 0.09 14.58
N GLN A 350 6.90 -0.91 13.85
CA GLN A 350 7.51 -0.69 12.54
C GLN A 350 6.41 -0.44 11.51
N MET A 351 6.71 0.38 10.50
CA MET A 351 5.72 0.73 9.48
C MET A 351 5.28 -0.49 8.65
N GLU A 352 6.19 -1.44 8.48
CA GLU A 352 5.97 -2.72 7.85
C GLU A 352 4.91 -3.54 8.60
N ASP A 353 5.02 -3.62 9.92
CA ASP A 353 4.09 -4.36 10.80
C ASP A 353 2.73 -3.64 10.90
N VAL A 354 2.76 -2.30 11.05
CA VAL A 354 1.54 -1.47 11.02
C VAL A 354 0.77 -1.67 9.73
N ALA A 355 1.43 -1.56 8.58
CA ALA A 355 0.76 -1.71 7.30
C ALA A 355 0.19 -3.12 7.11
N ALA A 356 0.89 -4.16 7.60
CA ALA A 356 0.45 -5.55 7.51
C ALA A 356 -0.56 -5.95 8.61
N LEU A 357 -1.05 -5.01 9.43
CA LEU A 357 -2.00 -5.33 10.48
C LEU A 357 -3.37 -5.78 9.91
N THR A 358 -3.92 -6.85 10.48
CA THR A 358 -5.16 -7.51 10.04
C THR A 358 -6.26 -7.43 11.11
N TRP A 359 -7.52 -7.59 10.67
CA TRP A 359 -8.68 -7.49 11.56
C TRP A 359 -8.82 -8.63 12.57
N ASP A 360 -8.26 -9.82 12.31
CA ASP A 360 -8.21 -10.93 13.27
C ASP A 360 -7.31 -10.65 14.49
N ARG A 361 -6.48 -9.60 14.42
CA ARG A 361 -5.65 -9.11 15.53
C ARG A 361 -6.36 -8.07 16.38
N VAL A 362 -7.64 -7.81 16.10
CA VAL A 362 -8.43 -6.76 16.75
C VAL A 362 -9.74 -7.32 17.27
N THR A 363 -10.08 -6.97 18.51
CA THR A 363 -11.41 -7.22 19.07
C THR A 363 -12.03 -5.89 19.51
N ILE A 364 -13.26 -5.62 19.06
CA ILE A 364 -14.00 -4.40 19.38
C ILE A 364 -15.31 -4.80 20.04
N THR A 365 -15.49 -4.44 21.30
CA THR A 365 -16.77 -4.53 22.03
C THR A 365 -17.35 -3.13 22.26
N ALA A 366 -18.50 -3.03 22.92
CA ALA A 366 -19.06 -1.72 23.28
C ALA A 366 -18.16 -1.00 24.31
N GLU A 367 -17.48 -1.74 25.18
CA GLU A 367 -16.70 -1.25 26.30
C GLU A 367 -15.24 -0.98 25.94
N ALA A 368 -14.63 -1.83 25.10
CA ALA A 368 -13.19 -1.78 24.85
C ALA A 368 -12.83 -2.09 23.38
N ALA A 369 -11.65 -1.59 22.97
CA ALA A 369 -11.01 -1.97 21.72
C ALA A 369 -9.62 -2.49 22.04
N THR A 370 -9.35 -3.75 21.67
CA THR A 370 -8.07 -4.40 21.92
C THR A 370 -7.36 -4.71 20.61
N ILE A 371 -6.04 -4.57 20.62
CA ILE A 371 -5.14 -4.88 19.51
C ILE A 371 -4.03 -5.81 19.97
N THR A 372 -3.77 -6.86 19.21
CA THR A 372 -2.67 -7.79 19.47
C THR A 372 -1.54 -7.53 18.48
N LEU A 373 -0.45 -6.93 18.95
CA LEU A 373 0.72 -6.61 18.12
C LEU A 373 1.65 -7.82 18.01
N ALA A 374 1.84 -8.56 19.11
CA ALA A 374 2.56 -9.83 19.15
C ALA A 374 1.76 -10.93 19.85
N ASP A 375 2.03 -11.24 21.11
CA ASP A 375 1.36 -12.35 21.81
C ASP A 375 0.32 -11.84 22.81
N THR A 376 0.58 -10.69 23.43
CA THR A 376 -0.29 -10.09 24.45
C THR A 376 -1.24 -9.05 23.85
N PRO A 377 -2.57 -9.16 24.08
CA PRO A 377 -3.53 -8.13 23.71
C PRO A 377 -3.32 -6.83 24.50
N ILE A 378 -3.45 -5.70 23.82
CA ILE A 378 -3.33 -4.36 24.38
C ILE A 378 -4.67 -3.66 24.24
N GLU A 379 -5.23 -3.20 25.36
CA GLU A 379 -6.40 -2.31 25.32
C GLU A 379 -5.98 -0.90 24.90
N LEU A 380 -6.65 -0.36 23.88
CA LEU A 380 -6.49 1.03 23.47
C LEU A 380 -7.48 1.88 24.29
N PRO A 381 -7.01 2.75 25.19
CA PRO A 381 -7.91 3.62 25.95
C PRO A 381 -8.46 4.73 25.06
N PRO A 382 -9.68 5.24 25.33
CA PRO A 382 -10.15 6.48 24.70
C PRO A 382 -9.20 7.64 25.00
N PRO A 383 -8.88 8.51 24.02
CA PRO A 383 -9.40 8.58 22.66
C PRO A 383 -8.56 7.81 21.60
N LEU A 384 -7.62 6.96 21.99
CA LEU A 384 -6.71 6.26 21.08
C LEU A 384 -7.40 5.12 20.29
N ASP A 385 -8.53 4.61 20.77
CA ASP A 385 -9.34 3.58 20.11
C ASP A 385 -10.28 4.11 19.03
N GLU A 386 -10.67 5.39 19.11
CA GLU A 386 -11.61 6.01 18.17
C GLU A 386 -11.27 5.76 16.69
N PRO A 387 -10.00 5.89 16.24
CA PRO A 387 -9.66 5.66 14.84
C PRO A 387 -9.87 4.22 14.41
N LEU A 388 -9.64 3.26 15.31
CA LEU A 388 -9.84 1.84 15.05
C LEU A 388 -11.34 1.52 14.91
N ARG A 389 -12.16 2.06 15.82
CA ARG A 389 -13.63 1.94 15.75
C ARG A 389 -14.19 2.58 14.48
N ALA A 390 -13.73 3.77 14.13
CA ALA A 390 -14.14 4.47 12.91
C ALA A 390 -13.77 3.70 11.64
N LEU A 391 -12.59 3.05 11.61
CA LEU A 391 -12.19 2.21 10.49
C LEU A 391 -13.06 0.95 10.39
N ALA A 392 -13.36 0.30 11.51
CA ALA A 392 -14.20 -0.90 11.57
C ALA A 392 -15.63 -0.65 11.08
N ALA A 393 -16.19 0.52 11.39
CA ALA A 393 -17.50 0.95 10.91
C ALA A 393 -17.50 1.42 9.44
N SER A 394 -16.33 1.61 8.82
CA SER A 394 -16.22 2.16 7.48
C SER A 394 -16.10 1.09 6.39
N ASN A 395 -16.66 1.36 5.20
CA ASN A 395 -16.40 0.58 3.98
C ASN A 395 -15.18 1.13 3.21
N TYR A 396 -14.25 1.82 3.87
CA TYR A 396 -13.11 2.47 3.22
C TYR A 396 -12.24 1.44 2.48
N ASN A 397 -11.99 1.69 1.19
CA ASN A 397 -11.26 0.79 0.28
C ASN A 397 -11.78 -0.67 0.23
N LYS A 398 -13.04 -0.93 0.63
CA LYS A 398 -13.69 -2.24 0.54
C LYS A 398 -14.67 -2.36 -0.65
N GLN A 399 -14.96 -1.25 -1.32
CA GLN A 399 -16.08 -1.13 -2.25
C GLN A 399 -15.78 -1.56 -3.70
N THR A 400 -14.56 -2.02 -4.00
CA THR A 400 -14.11 -2.34 -5.37
C THR A 400 -13.65 -3.79 -5.47
N ALA A 401 -13.56 -4.29 -6.70
CA ALA A 401 -13.02 -5.63 -6.99
C ALA A 401 -11.56 -5.83 -6.53
N ALA A 402 -10.85 -4.79 -6.08
CA ALA A 402 -9.47 -4.91 -5.62
C ALA A 402 -9.36 -5.63 -4.26
N HIS A 403 -10.38 -5.54 -3.40
CA HIS A 403 -10.30 -5.99 -2.00
C HIS A 403 -11.58 -6.68 -1.52
N PRO A 404 -12.15 -7.65 -2.26
CA PRO A 404 -13.44 -8.25 -1.93
C PRO A 404 -13.47 -8.88 -0.53
N LYS A 405 -12.35 -9.48 -0.09
CA LYS A 405 -12.23 -10.20 1.20
C LYS A 405 -10.97 -9.84 1.96
N SER A 406 -10.39 -8.65 1.73
CA SER A 406 -9.05 -8.37 2.27
C SER A 406 -9.08 -8.32 3.82
N PRO A 407 -8.11 -8.96 4.50
CA PRO A 407 -8.04 -9.02 5.97
C PRO A 407 -7.40 -7.76 6.56
N TRP A 408 -6.80 -6.91 5.74
CA TRP A 408 -5.97 -5.79 6.18
C TRP A 408 -6.80 -4.64 6.75
N ILE A 409 -6.35 -4.10 7.89
CA ILE A 409 -6.83 -2.82 8.42
C ILE A 409 -6.37 -1.70 7.47
N PHE A 410 -5.11 -1.75 7.04
CA PHE A 410 -4.51 -0.78 6.12
C PHE A 410 -4.54 -1.30 4.69
N ARG A 411 -5.71 -1.32 4.05
CA ARG A 411 -5.87 -1.77 2.65
C ARG A 411 -5.07 -0.89 1.68
N GLY A 412 -4.32 -1.53 0.79
CA GLY A 412 -3.47 -0.86 -0.19
C GLY A 412 -4.19 -0.46 -1.47
N TYR A 413 -3.46 0.18 -2.38
CA TYR A 413 -3.97 0.50 -3.73
C TYR A 413 -3.79 -0.65 -4.73
N ARG A 414 -2.98 -1.66 -4.38
CA ARG A 414 -2.83 -2.88 -5.17
C ARG A 414 -3.83 -3.93 -4.66
N PRO A 415 -4.56 -4.61 -5.54
CA PRO A 415 -5.50 -5.66 -5.17
C PRO A 415 -4.89 -6.70 -4.23
N GLY A 416 -5.65 -7.15 -3.24
CA GLY A 416 -5.25 -8.16 -2.25
C GLY A 416 -4.17 -7.75 -1.25
N MET A 417 -3.51 -6.62 -1.47
CA MET A 417 -2.35 -6.21 -0.68
C MET A 417 -2.69 -5.12 0.34
N HIS A 418 -1.96 -5.15 1.45
CA HIS A 418 -1.94 -4.01 2.36
C HIS A 418 -1.24 -2.79 1.74
N LEU A 419 -1.38 -1.64 2.39
CA LEU A 419 -0.77 -0.39 1.99
C LEU A 419 0.76 -0.53 1.97
N ALA A 420 1.42 0.08 0.99
CA ALA A 420 2.88 0.06 0.95
C ALA A 420 3.43 0.82 2.19
N PRO A 421 4.31 0.20 3.00
CA PRO A 421 4.88 0.85 4.19
C PRO A 421 5.57 2.19 3.87
N THR A 422 6.23 2.27 2.71
CA THR A 422 6.85 3.51 2.21
C THR A 422 5.84 4.61 1.91
N HIS A 423 4.67 4.25 1.37
CA HIS A 423 3.59 5.20 1.14
C HIS A 423 3.05 5.73 2.47
N LEU A 424 2.77 4.84 3.43
CA LEU A 424 2.28 5.22 4.75
C LEU A 424 3.29 6.12 5.48
N ARG A 425 4.58 5.76 5.46
CA ARG A 425 5.68 6.58 6.00
C ARG A 425 5.73 7.98 5.37
N ASN A 426 5.66 8.07 4.05
CA ASN A 426 5.70 9.37 3.36
C ASN A 426 4.47 10.22 3.67
N HIS A 427 3.30 9.59 3.80
CA HIS A 427 2.06 10.27 4.11
C HIS A 427 2.02 10.76 5.57
N LEU A 428 2.62 10.02 6.49
CA LEU A 428 2.73 10.40 7.90
C LEU A 428 3.86 11.38 8.22
N ARG A 429 4.77 11.63 7.27
CA ARG A 429 5.92 12.52 7.48
C ARG A 429 5.57 13.92 8.01
N PRO A 430 4.45 14.57 7.62
CA PRO A 430 4.02 15.84 8.21
C PRO A 430 3.53 15.74 9.67
N VAL A 431 3.29 14.52 10.16
CA VAL A 431 2.86 14.25 11.54
C VAL A 431 4.06 13.84 12.39
N LEU A 432 4.87 12.88 11.90
CA LEU A 432 6.04 12.38 12.61
C LEU A 432 7.07 11.75 11.66
N ALA A 433 8.35 11.83 12.03
CA ALA A 433 9.41 11.06 11.38
C ALA A 433 9.42 9.63 11.94
N SER A 434 8.83 8.67 11.19
CA SER A 434 8.46 7.35 11.76
C SER A 434 9.62 6.54 12.35
N LEU A 435 10.83 6.66 11.79
CA LEU A 435 11.99 5.98 12.35
C LEU A 435 12.43 6.63 13.67
N GLU A 436 12.48 7.96 13.71
CA GLU A 436 12.94 8.72 14.88
C GLU A 436 11.95 8.61 16.04
N ALA A 437 10.65 8.72 15.73
CA ALA A 437 9.55 8.48 16.66
C ALA A 437 9.67 7.10 17.28
N ARG A 438 9.75 6.04 16.46
CA ARG A 438 9.89 4.66 16.93
C ARG A 438 11.12 4.46 17.82
N LEU A 439 12.27 5.02 17.44
CA LEU A 439 13.50 4.92 18.22
C LEU A 439 13.42 5.72 19.53
N GLY A 440 12.72 6.87 19.53
CA GLY A 440 12.40 7.65 20.71
C GLY A 440 11.48 6.89 21.66
N THR A 441 10.39 6.31 21.16
CA THR A 441 9.46 5.52 21.96
C THR A 441 10.14 4.29 22.57
N LEU A 442 10.97 3.55 21.80
CA LEU A 442 11.76 2.43 22.36
C LEU A 442 12.72 2.88 23.47
N ASN A 443 13.28 4.08 23.35
CA ASN A 443 14.17 4.65 24.37
C ASN A 443 13.44 4.84 25.70
N GLU A 444 12.19 5.30 25.69
CA GLU A 444 11.40 5.52 26.89
C GLU A 444 10.82 4.23 27.46
N LEU A 445 10.27 3.36 26.60
CA LEU A 445 9.68 2.09 27.03
C LEU A 445 10.70 1.18 27.71
N THR A 446 11.93 1.11 27.20
CA THR A 446 13.00 0.28 27.79
C THR A 446 13.50 0.78 29.14
N GLN A 447 13.21 2.02 29.53
CA GLN A 447 13.53 2.56 30.85
C GLN A 447 12.46 2.24 31.91
N THR A 448 11.21 2.03 31.48
CA THR A 448 10.05 1.92 32.36
C THR A 448 9.47 0.52 32.42
N THR A 449 9.76 -0.33 31.43
CA THR A 449 9.16 -1.66 31.29
C THR A 449 10.23 -2.73 31.10
N PRO A 450 10.12 -3.89 31.77
CA PRO A 450 11.01 -5.03 31.54
C PRO A 450 11.06 -5.48 30.08
N ILE A 451 12.26 -5.82 29.60
CA ILE A 451 12.50 -6.22 28.20
C ILE A 451 11.65 -7.43 27.78
N ALA A 452 11.46 -8.41 28.67
CA ALA A 452 10.65 -9.59 28.37
C ALA A 452 9.18 -9.22 28.05
N ILE A 453 8.58 -8.33 28.84
CA ILE A 453 7.21 -7.85 28.63
C ILE A 453 7.10 -7.07 27.32
N LEU A 454 8.07 -6.19 27.03
CA LEU A 454 8.10 -5.45 25.76
C LEU A 454 8.26 -6.36 24.55
N ALA A 455 9.07 -7.42 24.65
CA ALA A 455 9.26 -8.39 23.58
C ALA A 455 7.95 -9.11 23.26
N GLU A 456 7.29 -9.65 24.28
CA GLU A 456 6.02 -10.38 24.17
C GLU A 456 4.85 -9.49 23.70
N THR A 457 4.83 -8.23 24.13
CA THR A 457 3.74 -7.31 23.83
C THR A 457 3.90 -6.64 22.47
N LEU A 458 5.12 -6.24 22.09
CA LEU A 458 5.38 -5.42 20.90
C LEU A 458 6.03 -6.16 19.73
N GLY A 459 6.44 -7.43 19.91
CA GLY A 459 6.98 -8.27 18.83
C GLY A 459 8.45 -8.03 18.49
N TYR A 460 9.20 -7.41 19.41
CA TYR A 460 10.63 -7.20 19.24
C TYR A 460 11.45 -8.37 19.78
N SER A 461 12.58 -8.69 19.14
CA SER A 461 13.51 -9.66 19.74
C SER A 461 14.13 -9.07 21.01
N PRO A 462 14.31 -9.88 22.08
CA PRO A 462 14.94 -9.41 23.32
C PRO A 462 16.31 -8.75 23.07
N GLN A 463 17.12 -9.33 22.18
CA GLN A 463 18.45 -8.79 21.85
C GLN A 463 18.38 -7.40 21.19
N THR A 464 17.32 -7.14 20.41
CA THR A 464 17.11 -5.83 19.79
C THR A 464 16.77 -4.79 20.86
N LEU A 465 15.88 -5.13 21.79
CA LEU A 465 15.50 -4.27 22.90
C LEU A 465 16.67 -4.00 23.86
N GLU A 466 17.48 -5.02 24.19
CA GLU A 466 18.70 -4.87 24.99
C GLU A 466 19.70 -3.91 24.33
N ALA A 467 19.88 -4.02 23.02
CA ALA A 467 20.75 -3.11 22.27
C ALA A 467 20.23 -1.66 22.33
N HIS A 468 18.91 -1.47 22.26
CA HIS A 468 18.29 -0.16 22.46
C HIS A 468 18.50 0.36 23.89
N ALA A 469 18.23 -0.45 24.92
CA ALA A 469 18.41 -0.08 26.32
C ALA A 469 19.86 0.32 26.66
N LYS A 470 20.84 -0.46 26.17
CA LYS A 470 22.28 -0.13 26.33
C LYS A 470 22.63 1.20 25.67
N ALA A 471 22.12 1.44 24.46
CA ALA A 471 22.34 2.70 23.76
C ALA A 471 21.74 3.89 24.52
N SER A 472 20.54 3.72 25.10
CA SER A 472 19.86 4.72 25.94
C SER A 472 20.67 5.06 27.19
N ALA A 473 21.13 4.05 27.94
CA ALA A 473 21.96 4.24 29.12
C ALA A 473 23.28 4.96 28.79
N SER A 474 23.94 4.59 27.68
CA SER A 474 25.20 5.23 27.25
C SER A 474 25.04 6.70 26.84
N THR A 475 23.86 7.09 26.36
CA THR A 475 23.52 8.48 26.04
C THR A 475 23.25 9.27 27.31
N TYR A 476 22.54 8.67 28.27
CA TYR A 476 22.27 9.27 29.58
C TYR A 476 23.55 9.54 30.37
N SER A 477 24.49 8.58 30.40
CA SER A 477 25.80 8.79 31.05
C SER A 477 26.62 9.91 30.38
N ARG A 478 26.57 10.05 29.05
CA ARG A 478 27.23 11.15 28.34
C ARG A 478 26.58 12.50 28.63
N TYR A 479 25.26 12.54 28.71
CA TYR A 479 24.51 13.76 29.06
C TYR A 479 24.84 14.26 30.47
N ILE A 480 24.91 13.35 31.44
CA ILE A 480 25.31 13.69 32.82
C ILE A 480 26.74 14.22 32.84
N ALA A 481 27.67 13.58 32.14
CA ALA A 481 29.06 14.06 32.05
C ALA A 481 29.13 15.49 31.50
N THR A 482 28.38 15.80 30.43
CA THR A 482 28.32 17.16 29.86
C THR A 482 27.57 18.21 30.69
N ARG A 483 26.91 17.82 31.80
CA ARG A 483 26.27 18.76 32.75
C ARG A 483 27.07 18.95 34.03
N LEU A 484 28.09 18.12 34.26
CA LEU A 484 29.00 18.20 35.40
C LEU A 484 30.31 18.94 35.07
N ASP A 485 30.56 19.18 33.78
CA ASP A 485 31.47 20.21 33.25
C ASP A 485 30.70 21.52 33.03
#